data_AF-A0A0R3PDZ8-F1
#
_entry.id   AF-A0A0R3PDZ8-F1
#
_cell.length_a   1.000
_cell.length_b   1.000
_cell.length_c   1.000
_cell.angle_alpha   90.00
_cell.angle_beta   90.00
_cell.angle_gamma   90.00
#
_symmetry.space_group_name_H-M   'P 1'
#
loop_
_entity.id
_entity.type
_entity.pdbx_description
1 polymer ?
#
loop_
_entity_poly.entity_id
_entity_poly.type
_entity_poly.pdbx_seq_one_letter_code
_entity_poly.pdbx_strand_id
1 'polypeptide(L)'
;MGRYKRIPTKNRKKLKSVDPFNSKAAALRAEAVRSTDTEVDRACLAEAKRNGIRMGRFETVRNFVRRVERMTHLAIKDHEILIRQGLVGRKETDIATDFKLLEEKEKRRKEQSKNEIRNKIKAARRKRESHAKIKERNEDLVEKEEETDVMTKVKLLFSIETGRIKMIAVEILHSEVLAFGERYDAPPEYKGPLKDVMNPLMAKVSLLRQRLLFFYLKKLSTISGNSVLKTLHITAVKFVW
;
A
#
# COMPACT_ATOMS: atom_id res chain seq x y z
N MET A 1 6.30 -21.24 71.28
CA MET A 1 4.96 -21.25 71.92
C MET A 1 5.06 -20.58 73.29
N GLY A 2 5.05 -19.25 73.35
CA GLY A 2 5.14 -18.51 74.61
C GLY A 2 3.82 -18.54 75.39
N ARG A 3 3.84 -19.03 76.63
CA ARG A 3 2.65 -19.05 77.50
C ARG A 3 2.41 -17.66 78.07
N TYR A 4 1.32 -17.01 77.65
CA TYR A 4 0.86 -15.76 78.27
C TYR A 4 0.53 -15.99 79.76
N LYS A 5 1.13 -15.19 80.65
CA LYS A 5 0.88 -15.23 82.10
C LYS A 5 -0.56 -14.79 82.38
N ARG A 6 -1.36 -15.63 83.05
CA ARG A 6 -2.73 -15.29 83.49
C ARG A 6 -2.67 -14.19 84.56
N ILE A 7 -3.47 -13.14 84.37
CA ILE A 7 -3.60 -12.02 85.31
C ILE A 7 -4.17 -12.53 86.66
N PRO A 8 -3.66 -12.08 87.82
CA PRO A 8 -4.17 -12.48 89.13
C PRO A 8 -5.63 -12.06 89.36
N THR A 9 -6.45 -12.97 89.86
CA THR A 9 -7.91 -12.82 90.06
C THR A 9 -8.31 -11.77 91.10
N LYS A 10 -7.39 -11.34 91.97
CA LYS A 10 -7.67 -10.50 93.15
C LYS A 10 -8.12 -9.07 92.81
N ASN A 11 -7.95 -8.61 91.57
CA ASN A 11 -8.40 -7.28 91.13
C ASN A 11 -9.62 -7.29 90.20
N ARG A 12 -10.24 -8.45 89.91
CA ARG A 12 -11.41 -8.52 89.01
C ARG A 12 -12.66 -7.80 89.53
N LYS A 13 -12.84 -7.68 90.85
CA LYS A 13 -13.98 -6.96 91.46
C LYS A 13 -13.88 -5.42 91.37
N LYS A 14 -12.72 -4.87 90.96
CA LYS A 14 -12.51 -3.42 90.76
C LYS A 14 -12.72 -2.96 89.33
N LEU A 15 -12.80 -3.89 88.38
CA LEU A 15 -13.42 -3.61 87.08
C LEU A 15 -14.91 -3.49 87.39
N LYS A 16 -15.36 -2.25 87.64
CA LYS A 16 -16.78 -1.90 87.77
C LYS A 16 -17.49 -2.64 86.65
N SER A 17 -18.25 -3.69 86.98
CA SER A 17 -19.22 -4.25 86.05
C SER A 17 -20.10 -3.07 85.68
N VAL A 18 -19.95 -2.56 84.46
CA VAL A 18 -20.93 -1.65 83.88
C VAL A 18 -22.20 -2.46 83.92
N ASP A 19 -23.06 -2.18 84.91
CA ASP A 19 -24.33 -2.86 85.06
C ASP A 19 -25.07 -2.72 83.73
N PRO A 20 -25.26 -3.83 82.99
CA PRO A 20 -25.85 -3.79 81.66
C PRO A 20 -27.31 -3.32 81.68
N PHE A 21 -27.94 -3.26 82.87
CA PHE A 21 -29.30 -2.80 83.08
C PHE A 21 -29.37 -1.40 83.74
N ASN A 22 -28.25 -0.68 83.85
CA ASN A 22 -28.25 0.71 84.34
C ASN A 22 -28.83 1.66 83.28
N SER A 23 -30.17 1.65 83.16
CA SER A 23 -30.95 2.50 82.25
C SER A 23 -30.69 3.99 82.46
N LYS A 24 -30.36 4.40 83.69
CA LYS A 24 -30.00 5.79 84.02
C LYS A 24 -28.68 6.22 83.37
N ALA A 25 -27.69 5.33 83.29
CA ALA A 25 -26.42 5.64 82.61
C ALA A 25 -26.59 5.79 81.09
N ALA A 26 -27.48 5.00 80.47
CA ALA A 26 -27.82 5.17 79.06
C ALA A 26 -28.56 6.50 78.79
N ALA A 27 -29.49 6.87 79.68
CA ALA A 27 -30.21 8.14 79.58
C ALA A 27 -29.27 9.36 79.72
N LEU A 28 -28.37 9.35 80.70
CA LEU A 28 -27.37 10.41 80.88
C LEU A 28 -26.42 10.55 79.69
N ARG A 29 -26.01 9.43 79.08
CA ARG A 29 -25.21 9.47 77.84
C ARG A 29 -26.00 10.06 76.67
N ALA A 30 -27.27 9.68 76.52
CA ALA A 30 -28.13 10.20 75.47
C ALA A 30 -28.40 11.71 75.64
N GLU A 31 -28.58 12.18 76.87
CA GLU A 31 -28.74 13.60 77.19
C GLU A 31 -27.46 14.40 76.92
N ALA A 32 -26.30 13.86 77.30
CA ALA A 32 -25.00 14.47 76.98
C ALA A 32 -24.74 14.57 75.48
N VAL A 33 -25.10 13.54 74.70
CA VAL A 33 -25.00 13.59 73.22
C VAL A 33 -25.96 14.64 72.64
N ARG A 34 -27.18 14.74 73.17
CA ARG A 34 -28.14 15.76 72.73
C ARG A 34 -27.66 17.18 73.04
N SER A 35 -27.07 17.42 74.21
CA SER A 35 -26.53 18.74 74.55
C SER A 35 -25.38 19.12 73.62
N THR A 36 -24.47 18.20 73.31
CA THR A 36 -23.39 18.46 72.35
C THR A 36 -23.90 18.70 70.94
N ASP A 37 -24.91 17.94 70.49
CA ASP A 37 -25.52 18.13 69.17
C ASP A 37 -26.10 19.56 69.03
N THR A 38 -26.73 20.09 70.09
CA THR A 38 -27.28 21.45 70.05
C THR A 38 -26.22 22.56 70.01
N GLU A 39 -25.05 22.35 70.61
CA GLU A 39 -23.93 23.30 70.56
C GLU A 39 -23.31 23.32 69.16
N VAL A 40 -23.10 22.14 68.57
CA VAL A 40 -22.61 21.99 67.19
C VAL A 40 -23.57 22.62 66.19
N ASP A 41 -24.88 22.37 66.35
CA ASP A 41 -25.91 22.98 65.49
C ASP A 41 -25.89 24.51 65.56
N ARG A 42 -25.72 25.09 66.76
CA ARG A 42 -25.59 26.55 66.94
C ARG A 42 -24.33 27.11 66.29
N ALA A 43 -23.20 26.43 66.44
CA ALA A 43 -21.95 26.82 65.78
C ALA A 43 -22.09 26.76 64.26
N CYS A 44 -22.68 25.68 63.73
CA CYS A 44 -22.97 25.51 62.30
C CYS A 44 -23.87 26.64 61.77
N LEU A 45 -24.92 27.02 62.50
CA LEU A 45 -25.78 28.14 62.13
C LEU A 45 -25.02 29.48 62.08
N ALA A 46 -24.13 29.72 63.05
CA ALA A 46 -23.33 30.95 63.11
C ALA A 46 -22.33 31.03 61.94
N GLU A 47 -21.62 29.94 61.64
CA GLU A 47 -20.69 29.86 60.52
C GLU A 47 -21.40 29.94 59.17
N ALA A 48 -22.50 29.20 58.99
CA ALA A 48 -23.28 29.25 57.77
C ALA A 48 -23.79 30.67 57.49
N LYS A 49 -24.23 31.40 58.53
CA LYS A 49 -24.64 32.80 58.41
C LYS A 49 -23.47 33.72 58.02
N ARG A 50 -22.27 33.52 58.57
CA ARG A 50 -21.04 34.25 58.16
C ARG A 50 -20.71 34.00 56.70
N ASN A 51 -20.91 32.77 56.22
CA ASN A 51 -20.73 32.37 54.82
C ASN A 51 -21.93 32.71 53.92
N GLY A 52 -22.92 33.46 54.42
CA GLY A 52 -24.09 33.89 53.65
C GLY A 52 -25.17 32.83 53.41
N ILE A 53 -25.00 31.61 53.93
CA ILE A 53 -25.99 30.52 53.81
C ILE A 53 -27.07 30.71 54.87
N ARG A 54 -28.30 31.00 54.43
CA ARG A 54 -29.46 31.21 55.30
C ARG A 54 -30.34 29.97 55.38
N MET A 55 -30.94 29.75 56.55
CA MET A 55 -31.94 28.72 56.77
C MET A 55 -33.24 29.07 56.02
N GLY A 56 -33.90 28.06 55.46
CA GLY A 56 -35.20 28.24 54.81
C GLY A 56 -36.32 28.60 55.80
N ARG A 57 -37.38 29.25 55.32
CA ARG A 57 -38.51 29.70 56.16
C ARG A 57 -39.22 28.58 56.93
N PHE A 58 -39.26 27.38 56.37
CA PHE A 58 -39.94 26.21 56.94
C PHE A 58 -38.98 25.05 57.24
N GLU A 59 -37.67 25.33 57.29
CA GLU A 59 -36.65 24.30 57.50
C GLU A 59 -36.34 24.14 59.00
N THR A 60 -36.22 22.90 59.46
CA THR A 60 -35.73 22.62 60.81
C THR A 60 -34.21 22.75 60.88
N VAL A 61 -33.66 23.12 62.04
CA VAL A 61 -32.20 23.26 62.25
C VAL A 61 -31.45 22.00 61.81
N ARG A 62 -31.96 20.82 62.16
CA ARG A 62 -31.34 19.55 61.78
C ARG A 62 -31.31 19.32 60.26
N ASN A 63 -32.36 19.71 59.53
CA ASN A 63 -32.39 19.60 58.08
C ASN A 63 -31.45 20.61 57.41
N PHE A 64 -31.34 21.81 57.98
CA PHE A 64 -30.39 22.82 57.55
C PHE A 64 -28.95 22.34 57.71
N VAL A 65 -28.58 21.83 58.89
CA VAL A 65 -27.22 21.31 59.17
C VAL A 65 -26.89 20.17 58.19
N ARG A 66 -27.80 19.21 57.99
CA ARG A 66 -27.64 18.14 56.98
C ARG A 66 -27.47 18.66 55.55
N ARG A 67 -28.07 19.79 55.21
CA ARG A 67 -27.88 20.43 53.90
C ARG A 67 -26.49 21.03 53.79
N VAL A 68 -26.05 21.77 54.81
CA VAL A 68 -24.70 22.34 54.89
C VAL A 68 -23.64 21.24 54.82
N GLU A 69 -23.81 20.15 55.57
CA GLU A 69 -22.94 18.97 55.52
C GLU A 69 -22.83 18.34 54.12
N ARG A 70 -23.95 18.25 53.40
CA ARG A 70 -23.93 17.75 52.01
C ARG A 70 -23.21 18.71 51.08
N MET A 71 -23.41 20.01 51.24
CA MET A 71 -22.70 21.01 50.44
C MET A 71 -21.20 20.99 50.70
N THR A 72 -20.77 20.92 51.95
CA THR A 72 -19.34 20.88 52.32
C THR A 72 -18.69 19.60 51.83
N HIS A 73 -19.35 18.46 51.99
CA HIS A 73 -18.85 17.18 51.48
C HIS A 73 -18.75 17.15 49.94
N LEU A 74 -19.71 17.75 49.23
CA LEU A 74 -19.62 17.91 47.76
C LEU A 74 -18.45 18.81 47.38
N ALA A 75 -18.29 19.95 48.05
CA ALA A 75 -17.17 20.86 47.79
C ALA A 75 -15.80 20.21 48.06
N ILE A 76 -15.68 19.41 49.12
CA ILE A 76 -14.48 18.63 49.42
C ILE A 76 -14.20 17.63 48.29
N LYS A 77 -15.22 16.90 47.83
CA LYS A 77 -15.09 15.93 46.73
C LYS A 77 -14.70 16.60 45.41
N ASP A 78 -15.31 17.73 45.07
CA ASP A 78 -14.95 18.49 43.87
C ASP A 78 -13.50 18.96 43.94
N HIS A 79 -13.07 19.45 45.11
CA HIS A 79 -11.69 19.83 45.34
C HIS A 79 -10.73 18.63 45.24
N GLU A 80 -11.09 17.46 45.78
CA GLU A 80 -10.31 16.22 45.61
C GLU A 80 -10.16 15.83 44.14
N ILE A 81 -11.21 15.97 43.33
CA ILE A 81 -11.17 15.70 41.89
C ILE A 81 -10.21 16.68 41.20
N LEU A 82 -10.27 17.97 41.52
CA LEU A 82 -9.36 18.97 40.99
C LEU A 82 -7.89 18.67 41.38
N ILE A 83 -7.64 18.19 42.61
CA ILE A 83 -6.29 17.79 43.05
C ILE A 83 -5.80 16.62 42.19
N ARG A 84 -6.63 15.59 42.02
CA ARG A 84 -6.28 14.40 41.22
C ARG A 84 -5.98 14.76 39.76
N GLN A 85 -6.67 15.77 39.23
CA GLN A 85 -6.44 16.28 37.87
C GLN A 85 -5.28 17.29 37.79
N GLY A 86 -4.69 17.68 38.92
CA GLY A 86 -3.61 18.68 38.97
C GLY A 86 -4.05 20.09 38.61
N LEU A 87 -5.35 20.38 38.72
CA LEU A 87 -5.96 21.65 38.32
C LEU A 87 -6.09 22.66 39.47
N VAL A 88 -5.92 22.22 40.73
CA VAL A 88 -6.01 23.12 41.88
C VAL A 88 -4.99 24.26 41.78
N GLY A 89 -5.48 25.49 41.95
CA GLY A 89 -4.65 26.69 41.95
C GLY A 89 -4.20 27.16 40.56
N ARG A 90 -4.55 26.44 39.49
CA ARG A 90 -4.30 26.90 38.11
C ARG A 90 -5.36 27.90 37.69
N LYS A 91 -4.95 28.95 36.97
CA LYS A 91 -5.90 29.88 36.35
C LYS A 91 -6.54 29.22 35.15
N GLU A 92 -7.81 29.53 34.89
CA GLU A 92 -8.55 29.05 33.72
C GLU A 92 -7.82 29.38 32.40
N THR A 93 -7.11 30.51 32.37
CA THR A 93 -6.28 30.93 31.23
C THR A 93 -5.18 29.93 30.92
N ASP A 94 -4.51 29.39 31.93
CA ASP A 94 -3.36 28.50 31.78
C ASP A 94 -3.85 27.14 31.26
N ILE A 95 -4.97 26.66 31.81
CA ILE A 95 -5.66 25.46 31.36
C ILE A 95 -6.06 25.60 29.87
N ALA A 96 -6.61 26.75 29.48
CA ALA A 96 -6.99 27.01 28.09
C ALA A 96 -5.76 27.04 27.16
N THR A 97 -4.61 27.56 27.62
CA THR A 97 -3.37 27.52 26.84
C THR A 97 -2.84 26.10 26.65
N ASP A 98 -2.90 25.26 27.68
CA ASP A 98 -2.50 23.85 27.61
C ASP A 98 -3.35 23.09 26.56
N PHE A 99 -4.67 23.33 26.54
CA PHE A 99 -5.55 22.72 25.54
C PHE A 99 -5.21 23.14 24.11
N LYS A 100 -4.88 24.42 23.87
CA LYS A 100 -4.45 24.89 22.54
C LYS A 100 -3.16 24.22 22.09
N LEU A 101 -2.18 24.08 22.99
CA LEU A 101 -0.91 23.41 22.70
C LEU A 101 -1.12 21.93 22.38
N LEU A 102 -2.02 21.25 23.11
CA LEU A 102 -2.37 19.86 22.83
C LEU A 102 -3.04 19.70 21.47
N GLU A 103 -4.00 20.57 21.13
CA GLU A 103 -4.68 20.54 19.83
C GLU A 103 -3.70 20.77 18.68
N GLU A 104 -2.78 21.73 18.83
CA GLU A 104 -1.75 21.99 17.83
C GLU A 104 -0.78 20.81 17.67
N LYS A 105 -0.36 20.19 18.78
CA LYS A 105 0.49 18.99 18.77
C LYS A 105 -0.20 17.82 18.08
N GLU A 106 -1.50 17.65 18.28
CA GLU A 106 -2.29 16.62 17.61
C GLU A 106 -2.41 16.88 16.10
N LYS A 107 -2.65 18.14 15.69
CA LYS A 107 -2.65 18.54 14.28
C LYS A 107 -1.31 18.23 13.60
N ARG A 108 -0.20 18.59 14.24
CA ARG A 108 1.16 18.29 13.75
C ARG A 108 1.40 16.78 13.62
N ARG A 109 0.99 15.96 14.59
CA ARG A 109 1.09 14.49 14.52
C ARG A 109 0.27 13.90 13.37
N LYS A 110 -0.97 14.38 13.17
CA LYS A 110 -1.83 13.94 12.06
C LYS A 110 -1.21 14.31 10.71
N GLU A 111 -0.63 15.49 10.59
CA GLU A 111 0.04 15.94 9.37
C GLU A 111 1.31 15.14 9.07
N GLN A 112 2.15 14.89 10.08
CA GLN A 112 3.32 14.01 9.95
C GLN A 112 2.91 12.61 9.49
N SER A 113 1.89 12.01 10.11
CA SER A 113 1.38 10.70 9.70
C SER A 113 0.88 10.69 8.24
N LYS A 114 0.16 11.74 7.81
CA LYS A 114 -0.27 11.89 6.41
C LYS A 114 0.94 11.98 5.45
N ASN A 115 1.97 12.73 5.82
CA ASN A 115 3.17 12.89 5.02
C ASN A 115 3.98 11.59 4.93
N GLU A 116 4.10 10.84 6.02
CA GLU A 116 4.73 9.51 6.01
C GLU A 116 3.99 8.54 5.10
N ILE A 117 2.67 8.50 5.16
CA ILE A 117 1.84 7.65 4.28
C ILE A 117 2.05 8.04 2.82
N ARG A 118 2.02 9.34 2.50
CA ARG A 118 2.30 9.83 1.13
C ARG A 118 3.69 9.42 0.65
N ASN A 119 4.70 9.52 1.51
CA ASN A 119 6.07 9.12 1.18
C ASN A 119 6.18 7.60 0.95
N LYS A 120 5.53 6.77 1.78
CA LYS A 120 5.46 5.32 1.60
C LYS A 120 4.77 4.94 0.29
N ILE A 121 3.66 5.60 -0.05
CA ILE A 121 2.96 5.39 -1.33
C ILE A 121 3.86 5.77 -2.51
N LYS A 122 4.53 6.93 -2.45
CA LYS A 122 5.44 7.39 -3.51
C LYS A 122 6.63 6.44 -3.68
N ALA A 123 7.20 5.94 -2.58
CA ALA A 123 8.28 4.95 -2.62
C ALA A 123 7.82 3.61 -3.20
N ALA A 124 6.64 3.12 -2.80
CA ALA A 124 6.06 1.89 -3.35
C ALA A 124 5.77 2.02 -4.85
N ARG A 125 5.25 3.17 -5.30
CA ARG A 125 5.02 3.46 -6.71
C ARG A 125 6.32 3.45 -7.51
N ARG A 126 7.37 4.10 -7.02
CA ARG A 126 8.71 4.07 -7.66
C ARG A 126 9.28 2.66 -7.75
N LYS A 127 9.13 1.84 -6.71
CA LYS A 127 9.56 0.43 -6.73
C LYS A 127 8.81 -0.39 -7.77
N ARG A 128 7.50 -0.18 -7.92
CA ARG A 128 6.69 -0.84 -8.96
C ARG A 128 7.13 -0.41 -10.36
N GLU A 129 7.34 0.88 -10.57
CA GLU A 129 7.80 1.43 -11.85
C GLU A 129 9.21 0.93 -12.22
N SER A 130 10.15 0.84 -11.26
CA SER A 130 11.47 0.27 -11.53
C SER A 130 11.40 -1.23 -11.81
N HIS A 131 10.54 -1.96 -11.09
CA HIS A 131 10.38 -3.40 -11.31
C HIS A 131 9.71 -3.71 -12.66
N ALA A 132 8.77 -2.87 -13.10
CA ALA A 132 8.18 -2.97 -14.43
C ALA A 132 9.23 -2.74 -15.53
N LYS A 133 10.06 -1.70 -15.40
CA LYS A 133 11.15 -1.42 -16.34
C LYS A 133 12.22 -2.52 -16.38
N ILE A 134 12.54 -3.14 -15.25
CA ILE A 134 13.48 -4.26 -15.19
C ILE A 134 12.85 -5.49 -15.86
N LYS A 135 11.57 -5.76 -15.61
CA LYS A 135 10.86 -6.86 -16.25
C LYS A 135 10.81 -6.70 -17.78
N GLU A 136 10.45 -5.51 -18.25
CA GLU A 136 10.44 -5.16 -19.68
C GLU A 136 11.83 -5.36 -20.32
N ARG A 137 12.90 -4.86 -19.70
CA ARG A 137 14.28 -5.09 -20.19
C ARG A 137 14.68 -6.56 -20.21
N ASN A 138 14.23 -7.35 -19.24
CA ASN A 138 14.55 -8.77 -19.19
C ASN A 138 13.77 -9.54 -20.27
N GLU A 139 12.51 -9.18 -20.53
CA GLU A 139 11.71 -9.75 -21.63
C GLU A 139 12.35 -9.41 -22.99
N ASP A 140 12.75 -8.15 -23.22
CA ASP A 140 13.47 -7.73 -24.44
C ASP A 140 14.79 -8.50 -24.67
N LEU A 141 15.47 -8.89 -23.59
CA LEU A 141 16.72 -9.65 -23.67
C LEU A 141 16.45 -11.12 -24.02
N VAL A 142 15.40 -11.72 -23.45
CA VAL A 142 15.00 -13.10 -23.76
C VAL A 142 14.54 -13.22 -25.22
N GLU A 143 13.75 -12.26 -25.73
CA GLU A 143 13.34 -12.27 -27.14
C GLU A 143 14.56 -12.19 -28.08
N LYS A 144 15.56 -11.36 -27.74
CA LYS A 144 16.80 -11.27 -28.54
C LYS A 144 17.64 -12.56 -28.48
N GLU A 145 17.73 -13.20 -27.32
CA GLU A 145 18.42 -14.48 -27.20
C GLU A 145 17.72 -15.55 -28.05
N GLU A 146 16.39 -15.65 -27.97
CA GLU A 146 15.60 -16.58 -28.80
C GLU A 146 15.77 -16.31 -30.30
N GLU A 147 15.77 -15.04 -30.73
CA GLU A 147 16.02 -14.68 -32.12
C GLU A 147 17.43 -15.10 -32.58
N THR A 148 18.45 -14.92 -31.74
CA THR A 148 19.81 -15.36 -32.06
C THR A 148 19.95 -16.88 -32.13
N ASP A 149 19.25 -17.61 -31.26
CA ASP A 149 19.25 -19.08 -31.23
C ASP A 149 18.47 -19.70 -32.40
N VAL A 150 17.37 -19.09 -32.82
CA VAL A 150 16.66 -19.49 -34.04
C VAL A 150 17.55 -19.23 -35.26
N MET A 151 18.20 -18.07 -35.32
CA MET A 151 19.06 -17.71 -36.44
C MET A 151 20.31 -18.60 -36.56
N THR A 152 20.91 -19.03 -35.45
CA THR A 152 22.01 -20.01 -35.46
C THR A 152 21.53 -21.39 -35.90
N LYS A 153 20.38 -21.87 -35.41
CA LYS A 153 19.77 -23.13 -35.89
C LYS A 153 19.46 -23.11 -37.38
N VAL A 154 18.89 -22.02 -37.89
CA VAL A 154 18.59 -21.85 -39.31
C VAL A 154 19.88 -21.87 -40.15
N LYS A 155 20.95 -21.21 -39.70
CA LYS A 155 22.27 -21.26 -40.38
C LYS A 155 22.88 -22.66 -40.40
N LEU A 156 22.70 -23.42 -39.34
CA LEU A 156 23.18 -24.80 -39.22
C LEU A 156 22.41 -25.73 -40.16
N LEU A 157 21.08 -25.63 -40.18
CA LEU A 157 20.22 -26.38 -41.11
C LEU A 157 20.55 -26.05 -42.56
N PHE A 158 20.72 -24.76 -42.89
CA PHE A 158 21.12 -24.34 -44.23
C PHE A 158 22.49 -24.89 -44.64
N SER A 159 23.46 -24.95 -43.72
CA SER A 159 24.77 -25.56 -43.98
C SER A 159 24.67 -27.08 -44.24
N ILE A 160 23.79 -27.78 -43.50
CA ILE A 160 23.56 -29.22 -43.70
C ILE A 160 22.86 -29.47 -45.04
N GLU A 161 21.83 -28.69 -45.37
CA GLU A 161 21.07 -28.78 -46.63
C GLU A 161 21.99 -28.53 -47.82
N THR A 162 22.81 -27.47 -47.76
CA THR A 162 23.78 -27.17 -48.82
C THR A 162 24.87 -28.22 -48.94
N GLY A 163 25.31 -28.84 -47.83
CA GLY A 163 26.20 -29.99 -47.84
C GLY A 163 25.59 -31.21 -48.53
N ARG A 164 24.31 -31.51 -48.25
CA ARG A 164 23.56 -32.59 -48.91
C ARG A 164 23.36 -32.32 -50.40
N ILE A 165 22.99 -31.09 -50.77
CA ILE A 165 22.86 -30.67 -52.18
C ILE A 165 24.20 -30.81 -52.90
N LYS A 166 25.33 -30.49 -52.27
CA LYS A 166 26.66 -30.70 -52.85
C LYS A 166 26.97 -32.18 -53.05
N MET A 167 26.63 -33.05 -52.10
CA MET A 167 26.84 -34.50 -52.27
C MET A 167 25.95 -35.05 -53.39
N ILE A 168 24.68 -34.65 -53.44
CA ILE A 168 23.76 -35.03 -54.52
C ILE A 168 24.27 -34.48 -55.86
N ALA A 169 24.80 -33.26 -55.91
CA ALA A 169 25.39 -32.70 -57.13
C ALA A 169 26.65 -33.47 -57.56
N VAL A 170 27.45 -33.98 -56.62
CA VAL A 170 28.60 -34.86 -56.92
C VAL A 170 28.12 -36.23 -57.43
N GLU A 171 27.06 -36.80 -56.86
CA GLU A 171 26.41 -38.02 -57.37
C GLU A 171 25.82 -37.83 -58.77
N ILE A 172 25.19 -36.70 -59.04
CA ILE A 172 24.70 -36.31 -60.37
C ILE A 172 25.87 -36.06 -61.33
N LEU A 173 27.00 -35.51 -60.87
CA LEU A 173 28.19 -35.34 -61.70
C LEU A 173 28.90 -36.67 -62.02
N HIS A 174 28.72 -37.71 -61.19
CA HIS A 174 29.24 -39.05 -61.44
C HIS A 174 28.25 -39.96 -62.18
N SER A 175 26.97 -39.64 -62.18
CA SER A 175 25.96 -40.29 -63.02
C SER A 175 25.76 -39.46 -64.29
N GLU A 176 26.39 -39.94 -65.37
CA GLU A 176 26.32 -39.41 -66.73
C GLU A 176 27.23 -38.19 -67.01
N VAL A 177 28.32 -38.48 -67.71
CA VAL A 177 28.96 -37.51 -68.61
C VAL A 177 27.95 -37.21 -69.73
N LEU A 178 27.05 -36.26 -69.48
CA LEU A 178 26.24 -35.64 -70.53
C LEU A 178 27.12 -34.63 -71.27
N ALA A 179 27.36 -34.88 -72.55
CA ALA A 179 28.16 -34.02 -73.41
C ALA A 179 27.58 -32.60 -73.43
N PHE A 180 28.42 -31.61 -73.13
CA PHE A 180 28.09 -30.20 -73.14
C PHE A 180 27.68 -29.79 -74.56
N GLY A 181 26.37 -29.64 -74.83
CA GLY A 181 25.89 -29.32 -76.18
C GLY A 181 24.37 -29.29 -76.38
N GLU A 182 23.57 -29.98 -75.55
CA GLU A 182 22.11 -29.96 -75.70
C GLU A 182 21.47 -28.91 -74.77
N ARG A 183 21.02 -27.84 -75.42
CA ARG A 183 20.56 -26.58 -74.84
C ARG A 183 19.17 -26.71 -74.21
N TYR A 184 19.03 -26.37 -72.92
CA TYR A 184 17.77 -25.87 -72.35
C TYR A 184 17.74 -24.33 -72.41
N ASP A 185 17.79 -23.77 -73.62
CA ASP A 185 17.55 -22.33 -73.81
C ASP A 185 16.71 -22.00 -75.06
N ALA A 186 16.17 -23.02 -75.74
CA ALA A 186 15.14 -22.83 -76.76
C ALA A 186 13.78 -23.22 -76.16
N PRO A 187 12.78 -22.33 -76.17
CA PRO A 187 11.44 -22.70 -75.72
C PRO A 187 10.91 -23.86 -76.58
N PRO A 188 10.19 -24.83 -75.98
CA PRO A 188 9.72 -26.01 -76.68
C PRO A 188 8.83 -25.60 -77.87
N GLU A 189 9.22 -26.01 -79.08
CA GLU A 189 8.40 -25.81 -80.28
C GLU A 189 7.31 -26.88 -80.35
N TYR A 190 6.07 -26.50 -80.10
CA TYR A 190 4.92 -27.39 -80.25
C TYR A 190 4.60 -27.58 -81.75
N LYS A 191 4.40 -28.84 -82.17
CA LYS A 191 3.98 -29.21 -83.54
C LYS A 191 2.52 -29.66 -83.56
N GLY A 192 1.86 -29.54 -84.71
CA GLY A 192 0.45 -29.94 -84.90
C GLY A 192 -0.57 -28.93 -84.35
N PRO A 193 -1.84 -29.32 -84.15
CA PRO A 193 -2.93 -28.41 -83.75
C PRO A 193 -2.72 -27.77 -82.37
N LEU A 194 -1.80 -28.32 -81.55
CA LEU A 194 -1.43 -27.77 -80.25
C LEU A 194 -0.58 -26.49 -80.37
N LYS A 195 0.07 -26.28 -81.53
CA LYS A 195 0.91 -25.11 -81.82
C LYS A 195 0.10 -23.80 -81.77
N ASP A 196 -1.09 -23.82 -82.34
CA ASP A 196 -1.94 -22.63 -82.46
C ASP A 196 -2.49 -22.17 -81.11
N VAL A 197 -2.55 -23.08 -80.12
CA VAL A 197 -3.00 -22.77 -78.76
C VAL A 197 -1.83 -22.41 -77.84
N MET A 198 -0.73 -23.16 -77.89
CA MET A 198 0.37 -23.01 -76.93
C MET A 198 1.36 -21.91 -77.27
N ASN A 199 1.67 -21.67 -78.55
CA ASN A 199 2.61 -20.60 -78.93
C ASN A 199 2.16 -19.19 -78.50
N PRO A 200 0.88 -18.78 -78.69
CA PRO A 200 0.43 -17.48 -78.19
C PRO A 200 0.40 -17.39 -76.67
N LEU A 201 0.21 -18.49 -75.94
CA LEU A 201 0.33 -18.53 -74.48
C LEU A 201 1.79 -18.37 -74.02
N MET A 202 2.72 -19.07 -74.65
CA MET A 202 4.15 -18.97 -74.32
C MET A 202 4.71 -17.59 -74.66
N ALA A 203 4.24 -16.95 -75.74
CA ALA A 203 4.56 -15.55 -76.05
C ALA A 203 4.02 -14.57 -74.98
N LYS A 204 2.84 -14.83 -74.41
CA LYS A 204 2.31 -14.01 -73.30
C LYS A 204 3.08 -14.23 -72.00
N VAL A 205 3.51 -15.47 -71.72
CA VAL A 205 4.31 -15.81 -70.55
C VAL A 205 5.71 -15.18 -70.63
N SER A 206 6.33 -15.17 -71.81
CA SER A 206 7.63 -14.50 -72.01
C SER A 206 7.53 -12.99 -71.84
N LEU A 207 6.47 -12.35 -72.37
CA LEU A 207 6.16 -10.94 -72.15
C LEU A 207 5.92 -10.59 -70.68
N LEU A 208 5.18 -11.43 -69.95
CA LEU A 208 4.96 -11.25 -68.51
C LEU A 208 6.25 -11.38 -67.71
N ARG A 209 7.10 -12.36 -68.06
CA ARG A 209 8.40 -12.56 -67.43
C ARG A 209 9.32 -11.36 -67.65
N GLN A 210 9.36 -10.81 -68.86
CA GLN A 210 10.10 -9.58 -69.19
C GLN A 210 9.55 -8.35 -68.43
N ARG A 211 8.22 -8.19 -68.34
CA ARG A 211 7.59 -7.11 -67.56
C ARG A 211 7.88 -7.21 -66.06
N LEU A 212 7.85 -8.42 -65.50
CA LEU A 212 8.20 -8.68 -64.10
C LEU A 212 9.65 -8.35 -63.80
N LEU A 213 10.56 -8.75 -64.70
CA LEU A 213 11.99 -8.43 -64.60
C LEU A 213 12.21 -6.91 -64.66
N PHE A 214 11.54 -6.21 -65.57
CA PHE A 214 11.57 -4.76 -65.65
C PHE A 214 11.04 -4.09 -64.36
N PHE A 215 9.93 -4.59 -63.81
CA PHE A 215 9.35 -4.06 -62.57
C PHE A 215 10.29 -4.25 -61.36
N TYR A 216 10.93 -5.43 -61.26
CA TYR A 216 11.91 -5.71 -60.22
C TYR A 216 13.15 -4.82 -60.33
N LEU A 217 13.71 -4.67 -61.54
CA LEU A 217 14.88 -3.81 -61.78
C LEU A 217 14.55 -2.33 -61.52
N LYS A 218 13.36 -1.87 -61.91
CA LYS A 218 12.89 -0.51 -61.60
C LYS A 218 12.79 -0.29 -60.08
N LYS A 219 12.19 -1.24 -59.34
CA LYS A 219 12.07 -1.18 -57.88
C LYS A 219 13.44 -1.16 -57.19
N LEU A 220 14.40 -1.96 -57.64
CA LEU A 220 15.77 -1.97 -57.12
C LEU A 220 16.54 -0.68 -57.41
N SER A 221 16.28 -0.04 -58.56
CA SER A 221 16.90 1.24 -58.92
C SER A 221 16.40 2.42 -58.07
N THR A 222 15.11 2.41 -57.67
CA THR A 222 14.52 3.44 -56.80
C THR A 222 14.99 3.34 -55.35
N ILE A 223 15.37 2.14 -54.89
CA ILE A 223 15.77 1.90 -53.50
C ILE A 223 17.25 2.23 -53.26
N SER A 224 18.11 2.02 -54.26
CA SER A 224 19.57 1.99 -54.03
C SER A 224 20.33 3.26 -54.42
N GLY A 225 19.71 4.24 -55.11
CA GLY A 225 20.39 5.48 -55.53
C GLY A 225 21.65 5.29 -56.40
N ASN A 226 21.96 4.05 -56.80
CA ASN A 226 23.26 3.64 -57.30
C ASN A 226 23.36 3.92 -58.81
N SER A 227 24.37 4.70 -59.20
CA SER A 227 24.60 5.13 -60.59
C SER A 227 24.87 3.96 -61.55
N VAL A 228 25.39 2.82 -61.05
CA VAL A 228 25.70 1.60 -61.82
C VAL A 228 24.42 0.84 -62.23
N LEU A 229 23.36 0.88 -61.43
CA LEU A 229 22.08 0.26 -61.76
C LEU A 229 21.28 1.09 -62.77
N LYS A 230 21.52 2.42 -62.83
CA LYS A 230 20.92 3.31 -63.83
C LYS A 230 21.49 3.05 -65.23
N THR A 231 22.78 2.76 -65.37
CA THR A 231 23.39 2.40 -66.66
C THR A 231 22.88 1.06 -67.19
N LEU A 232 22.71 0.05 -66.33
CA LEU A 232 22.09 -1.24 -66.72
C LEU A 232 20.62 -1.10 -67.13
N HIS A 233 19.86 -0.18 -66.52
CA HIS A 233 18.50 0.11 -66.93
C HIS A 233 18.44 0.75 -68.33
N ILE A 234 19.39 1.63 -68.67
CA ILE A 234 19.43 2.30 -69.98
C ILE A 234 19.81 1.31 -71.10
N THR A 235 20.74 0.39 -70.85
CA THR A 235 21.11 -0.64 -71.83
C THR A 235 20.02 -1.70 -72.02
N ALA A 236 19.32 -2.11 -70.95
CA ALA A 236 18.20 -3.05 -71.06
C ALA A 236 17.01 -2.48 -71.84
N VAL A 237 16.71 -1.18 -71.70
CA VAL A 237 15.62 -0.52 -72.45
C VAL A 237 15.91 -0.44 -73.95
N LYS A 238 17.19 -0.32 -74.35
CA LYS A 238 17.59 -0.33 -75.78
C LYS A 238 17.51 -1.71 -76.45
N PHE A 239 17.41 -2.79 -75.69
CA PHE A 239 17.39 -4.15 -76.23
C PHE A 239 15.98 -4.74 -76.37
N VAL A 240 14.96 -4.05 -75.84
CA VAL A 240 13.56 -4.49 -75.80
C VAL A 240 12.67 -3.65 -76.75
N TRP A 241 13.22 -2.66 -77.44
CA TRP A 241 12.57 -1.88 -78.50
C TRP A 241 13.37 -1.97 -79.80
#